data_AF-A0A851EE64-F1
#
_entry.id   AF-A0A851EE64-F1
#
_cell.length_a   1.000
_cell.length_b   1.000
_cell.length_c   1.000
_cell.angle_alpha   90.00
_cell.angle_beta   90.00
_cell.angle_gamma   90.00
#
_symmetry.space_group_name_H-M   'P 1'
#
loop_
_entity.id
_entity.type
_entity.pdbx_description
1 polymer ?
#
loop_
_entity_poly.entity_id
_entity_poly.type
_entity_poly.pdbx_seq_one_letter_code
_entity_poly.pdbx_strand_id
1 'polypeptide(L)'
;MGSEVARLLEAVDFAARKHKEQRRKDPEGTPYINHPIVPLVPSSPQAALLHDTVEDTDTTFSEIEEWFGAEVRRVVEEVTDDKTLPKAERKRLQVERAPFCSRRAKLVKLADKLHNLRDLNRCTPQG
;
A
#
# COMPACT_ATOMS: atom_id res chain seq x y z
N MET A 1 -2.85 -16.95 -20.43
CA MET A 1 -3.19 -16.68 -19.02
C MET A 1 -1.94 -16.94 -18.19
N GLY A 2 -1.29 -15.89 -17.65
CA GLY A 2 -0.14 -16.05 -16.77
C GLY A 2 -0.54 -16.71 -15.46
N SER A 3 0.39 -17.44 -14.83
CA SER A 3 0.14 -18.06 -13.52
C SER A 3 -0.16 -16.98 -12.46
N GLU A 4 -0.88 -17.36 -11.40
CA GLU A 4 -1.11 -16.47 -10.26
C GLU A 4 0.20 -15.96 -9.65
N VAL A 5 1.21 -16.83 -9.58
CA VAL A 5 2.56 -16.48 -9.14
C VAL A 5 3.19 -15.40 -10.03
N ALA A 6 3.05 -15.51 -11.37
CA ALA A 6 3.59 -14.50 -12.28
C ALA A 6 2.97 -13.12 -12.03
N ARG A 7 1.65 -13.04 -11.86
CA ARG A 7 0.94 -11.78 -11.56
C ARG A 7 1.33 -11.17 -10.22
N LEU A 8 1.67 -12.00 -9.23
CA LEU A 8 2.21 -11.53 -7.95
C LEU A 8 3.62 -10.98 -8.10
N LEU A 9 4.50 -11.70 -8.81
CA LEU A 9 5.86 -11.25 -9.06
C LEU A 9 5.90 -9.95 -9.84
N GLU A 10 5.01 -9.76 -10.83
CA GLU A 10 4.83 -8.50 -11.54
C GLU A 10 4.46 -7.34 -10.59
N ALA A 11 3.55 -7.56 -9.64
CA ALA A 11 3.17 -6.54 -8.66
C ALA A 11 4.31 -6.22 -7.66
N VAL A 12 5.04 -7.25 -7.20
CA VAL A 12 6.22 -7.07 -6.32
C VAL A 12 7.28 -6.24 -7.03
N ASP A 13 7.61 -6.60 -8.26
CA ASP A 13 8.63 -5.95 -9.08
C ASP A 13 8.24 -4.51 -9.44
N PHE A 14 6.97 -4.27 -9.78
CA PHE A 14 6.45 -2.91 -9.97
C PHE A 14 6.61 -2.05 -8.71
N ALA A 15 6.12 -2.54 -7.55
CA ALA A 15 6.22 -1.82 -6.28
C ALA A 15 7.69 -1.58 -5.90
N ALA A 16 8.57 -2.55 -6.13
CA ALA A 16 10.01 -2.44 -5.84
C ALA A 16 10.66 -1.31 -6.66
N ARG A 17 10.32 -1.18 -7.95
CA ARG A 17 10.84 -0.10 -8.79
C ARG A 17 10.32 1.27 -8.34
N LYS A 18 9.01 1.38 -8.07
CA LYS A 18 8.39 2.65 -7.67
C LYS A 18 8.91 3.14 -6.32
N HIS A 19 9.15 2.23 -5.37
CA HIS A 19 9.67 2.56 -4.04
C HIS A 19 11.20 2.45 -3.92
N LYS A 20 11.96 2.36 -5.02
CA LYS A 20 13.41 2.07 -5.00
C LYS A 20 14.25 3.04 -4.16
N GLU A 21 13.89 4.32 -4.15
CA GLU A 21 14.59 5.36 -3.38
C GLU A 21 13.96 5.61 -2.00
N GLN A 22 12.77 5.06 -1.74
CA GLN A 22 12.06 5.30 -0.49
C GLN A 22 12.62 4.41 0.62
N ARG A 23 12.68 4.96 1.83
CA ARG A 23 13.10 4.26 3.06
C ARG A 23 12.03 4.39 4.13
N ARG A 24 11.98 3.41 5.02
CA ARG A 24 11.19 3.46 6.26
C ARG A 24 11.88 4.41 7.25
N LYS A 25 11.14 4.79 8.28
CA LYS A 25 11.59 5.74 9.31
C LYS A 25 12.27 5.07 10.51
N ASP A 26 12.59 3.79 10.43
CA ASP A 26 13.39 3.13 11.46
C ASP A 26 14.85 3.60 11.39
N PRO A 27 15.65 3.45 12.47
CA PRO A 27 17.03 3.95 12.54
C PRO A 27 17.96 3.45 11.43
N GLU A 28 17.70 2.25 10.90
CA GLU A 28 18.47 1.65 9.81
C GLU A 28 18.04 2.18 8.43
N GLY A 29 16.92 2.91 8.35
CA GLY A 29 16.33 3.35 7.10
C GLY A 29 16.04 2.16 6.19
N THR A 30 15.29 1.18 6.66
CA THR A 30 15.03 -0.06 5.92
C THR A 30 14.37 0.26 4.56
N PRO A 31 14.70 -0.43 3.44
CA PRO A 31 14.05 -0.21 2.14
C PRO A 31 12.52 -0.29 2.22
N TYR A 32 11.82 0.68 1.63
CA TYR A 32 10.36 0.79 1.80
C TYR A 32 9.59 -0.42 1.26
N ILE A 33 10.10 -1.07 0.20
CA ILE A 33 9.51 -2.27 -0.40
C ILE A 33 9.26 -3.41 0.61
N ASN A 34 9.99 -3.45 1.73
CA ASN A 34 9.73 -4.41 2.80
C ASN A 34 8.36 -4.21 3.45
N HIS A 35 7.81 -2.98 3.45
CA HIS A 35 6.50 -2.68 4.01
C HIS A 35 5.34 -3.28 3.20
N PRO A 36 5.25 -3.13 1.87
CA PRO A 36 4.19 -3.78 1.10
C PRO A 36 4.30 -5.31 1.00
N ILE A 37 5.51 -5.89 1.11
CA ILE A 37 5.72 -7.35 0.94
C ILE A 37 5.28 -8.17 2.17
N VAL A 38 5.55 -7.69 3.39
CA VAL A 38 5.30 -8.43 4.64
C VAL A 38 3.81 -8.73 4.92
N PRO A 39 2.86 -7.79 4.73
CA PRO A 39 1.45 -8.06 4.95
C PRO A 39 0.86 -8.87 3.78
N LEU A 40 0.99 -10.19 3.83
CA LEU A 40 0.29 -11.05 2.88
C LEU A 40 -1.23 -10.94 3.12
N VAL A 41 -1.97 -10.39 2.15
CA VAL A 41 -3.44 -10.36 2.14
C VAL A 41 -3.92 -11.31 1.04
N PRO A 42 -4.19 -12.60 1.33
CA PRO A 42 -4.48 -13.60 0.29
C PRO A 42 -5.68 -13.25 -0.61
N SER A 43 -6.63 -12.50 -0.08
CA SER A 43 -7.84 -12.10 -0.82
C SER A 43 -7.65 -10.92 -1.77
N SER A 44 -6.54 -10.17 -1.67
CA SER A 44 -6.24 -9.05 -2.57
C SER A 44 -4.73 -8.76 -2.62
N PRO A 45 -3.89 -9.75 -2.96
CA PRO A 45 -2.45 -9.68 -2.74
C PRO A 45 -1.76 -8.63 -3.62
N GLN A 46 -2.19 -8.47 -4.87
CA GLN A 46 -1.65 -7.40 -5.75
C GLN A 46 -1.95 -6.02 -5.19
N ALA A 47 -3.19 -5.76 -4.73
CA ALA A 47 -3.54 -4.45 -4.16
C ALA A 47 -2.78 -4.17 -2.86
N ALA A 48 -2.51 -5.18 -2.03
CA ALA A 48 -1.69 -5.02 -0.85
C ALA A 48 -0.24 -4.65 -1.20
N LEU A 49 0.34 -5.25 -2.25
CA LEU A 49 1.68 -4.92 -2.72
C LEU A 49 1.77 -3.50 -3.31
N LEU A 50 0.67 -2.98 -3.85
CA LEU A 50 0.60 -1.71 -4.59
C LEU A 50 0.01 -0.56 -3.77
N HIS A 51 -0.43 -0.79 -2.54
CA HIS A 51 -1.32 0.14 -1.81
C HIS A 51 -0.75 1.55 -1.61
N ASP A 52 0.57 1.68 -1.47
CA ASP A 52 1.25 2.97 -1.27
C ASP A 52 1.84 3.55 -2.57
N THR A 53 1.77 2.83 -3.69
CA THR A 53 2.45 3.26 -4.92
C THR A 53 1.87 4.58 -5.44
N VAL A 54 0.55 4.73 -5.50
CA VAL A 54 -0.08 5.99 -5.93
C VAL A 54 0.06 7.09 -4.86
N GLU A 55 0.10 6.73 -3.58
CA GLU A 55 0.20 7.70 -2.49
C GLU A 55 1.60 8.34 -2.40
N ASP A 56 2.66 7.54 -2.55
CA ASP A 56 4.03 7.94 -2.18
C ASP A 56 5.02 7.99 -3.36
N THR A 57 4.58 7.70 -4.58
CA THR A 57 5.46 7.67 -5.78
C THR A 57 4.85 8.46 -6.95
N ASP A 58 5.45 8.38 -8.13
CA ASP A 58 4.94 8.98 -9.37
C ASP A 58 3.84 8.15 -10.06
N THR A 59 3.39 7.07 -9.43
CA THR A 59 2.41 6.14 -9.98
C THR A 59 1.03 6.79 -10.11
N THR A 60 0.32 6.50 -11.21
CA THR A 60 -1.06 6.96 -11.42
C THR A 60 -2.07 5.81 -11.34
N PHE A 61 -3.33 6.11 -11.04
CA PHE A 61 -4.39 5.09 -11.10
C PHE A 61 -4.55 4.49 -12.50
N SER A 62 -4.34 5.27 -13.55
CA SER A 62 -4.37 4.78 -14.94
C SER A 62 -3.27 3.76 -15.21
N GLU A 63 -2.06 4.00 -14.68
CA GLU A 63 -0.95 3.03 -14.76
C GLU A 63 -1.30 1.73 -14.02
N ILE A 64 -1.89 1.81 -12.82
CA ILE A 64 -2.35 0.61 -12.09
C ILE A 64 -3.42 -0.15 -12.89
N GLU A 65 -4.36 0.55 -13.50
CA GLU A 65 -5.44 -0.07 -14.28
C GLU A 65 -4.92 -0.75 -15.56
N GLU A 66 -3.96 -0.15 -16.25
CA GLU A 66 -3.34 -0.71 -17.45
C GLU A 66 -2.57 -2.00 -17.15
N TRP A 67 -1.80 -2.02 -16.05
CA TRP A 67 -0.95 -3.15 -15.69
C TRP A 67 -1.67 -4.26 -14.93
N PHE A 68 -2.59 -3.90 -14.02
CA PHE A 68 -3.18 -4.83 -13.06
C PHE A 68 -4.71 -4.94 -13.15
N GLY A 69 -5.35 -4.12 -13.99
CA GLY A 69 -6.77 -4.13 -14.24
C GLY A 69 -7.60 -3.31 -13.26
N ALA A 70 -8.84 -3.03 -13.65
CA ALA A 70 -9.75 -2.14 -12.94
C ALA A 70 -10.08 -2.60 -11.50
N GLU A 71 -10.13 -3.92 -11.24
CA GLU A 71 -10.40 -4.41 -9.88
C GLU A 71 -9.29 -4.05 -8.89
N VAL A 72 -8.03 -4.21 -9.29
CA VAL A 72 -6.88 -3.85 -8.45
C VAL A 72 -6.83 -2.34 -8.26
N ARG A 73 -7.00 -1.58 -9.35
CA ARG A 73 -7.05 -0.11 -9.31
C ARG A 73 -8.10 0.41 -8.32
N ARG A 74 -9.32 -0.14 -8.32
CA ARG A 74 -10.38 0.27 -7.38
C ARG A 74 -9.97 0.06 -5.92
N VAL A 75 -9.36 -1.09 -5.59
CA VAL A 75 -8.90 -1.34 -4.22
C VAL A 75 -7.77 -0.39 -3.84
N VAL A 76 -6.80 -0.14 -4.74
CA VAL A 76 -5.70 0.81 -4.50
C VAL A 76 -6.24 2.23 -4.26
N GLU A 77 -7.24 2.65 -5.03
CA GLU A 77 -7.91 3.94 -4.86
C GLU A 77 -8.61 4.09 -3.50
N GLU A 78 -9.28 3.04 -3.00
CA GLU A 78 -9.90 3.05 -1.68
C GLU A 78 -8.89 3.14 -0.51
N VAL A 79 -7.66 2.69 -0.73
CA VAL A 79 -6.60 2.67 0.29
C VAL A 79 -5.62 3.82 0.20
N THR A 80 -5.63 4.59 -0.89
CA THR A 80 -4.79 5.78 -1.11
C THR A 80 -5.37 7.01 -0.39
N ASP A 81 -4.58 7.69 0.42
CA ASP A 81 -4.96 8.99 0.97
C ASP A 81 -4.72 10.13 -0.04
N ASP A 82 -5.57 11.16 0.03
CA ASP A 82 -5.37 12.40 -0.73
C ASP A 82 -4.26 13.27 -0.11
N LYS A 83 -3.06 13.23 -0.69
CA LYS A 83 -1.89 14.01 -0.23
C LYS A 83 -2.05 15.54 -0.37
N THR A 84 -3.07 16.04 -1.07
CA THR A 84 -3.34 17.49 -1.13
C THR A 84 -3.92 18.03 0.18
N LEU A 85 -4.47 17.15 1.03
CA LEU A 85 -5.05 17.51 2.31
C LEU A 85 -4.01 17.52 3.45
N PRO A 86 -4.21 18.36 4.48
CA PRO A 86 -3.37 18.34 5.68
C PRO A 86 -3.37 16.96 6.37
N LYS A 87 -2.26 16.58 7.00
CA LYS A 87 -2.08 15.27 7.66
C LYS A 87 -3.18 14.94 8.68
N ALA A 88 -3.65 15.92 9.45
CA ALA A 88 -4.73 15.74 10.42
C ALA A 88 -6.06 15.38 9.72
N GLU A 89 -6.34 16.04 8.59
CA GLU A 89 -7.54 15.80 7.78
C GLU A 89 -7.52 14.40 7.17
N ARG A 90 -6.38 13.98 6.59
CA ARG A 90 -6.21 12.61 6.05
C ARG A 90 -6.47 11.55 7.12
N LYS A 91 -5.94 11.74 8.33
CA LYS A 91 -6.16 10.83 9.47
C LYS A 91 -7.63 10.77 9.89
N ARG A 92 -8.35 11.91 9.90
CA ARG A 92 -9.78 11.95 10.17
C ARG A 92 -10.56 11.16 9.12
N LEU A 93 -10.29 11.42 7.85
CA LEU A 93 -10.94 10.74 6.72
C LEU A 93 -10.68 9.23 6.71
N GLN A 94 -9.50 8.76 7.12
CA GLN A 94 -9.25 7.32 7.26
C GLN A 94 -10.23 6.65 8.23
N VAL A 95 -10.60 7.33 9.33
CA VAL A 95 -11.57 6.82 10.31
C VAL A 95 -12.99 6.90 9.76
N GLU A 96 -13.38 8.05 9.21
CA GLU A 96 -14.74 8.29 8.70
C GLU A 96 -15.07 7.39 7.50
N ARG A 97 -14.11 7.13 6.61
CA ARG A 97 -14.31 6.31 5.40
C ARG A 97 -14.19 4.82 5.65
N ALA A 98 -13.55 4.38 6.74
CA ALA A 98 -13.30 2.96 7.01
C ALA A 98 -14.57 2.08 6.96
N PRO A 99 -15.74 2.48 7.51
CA PRO A 99 -16.96 1.67 7.45
C PRO A 99 -17.48 1.44 6.02
N PHE A 100 -17.23 2.40 5.11
CA PHE A 100 -17.77 2.40 3.74
C PHE A 100 -16.85 1.70 2.73
N CYS A 101 -15.60 1.40 3.12
CA CYS A 101 -14.66 0.67 2.27
C CYS A 101 -15.15 -0.76 1.97
N SER A 102 -14.81 -1.24 0.78
CA SER A 102 -15.00 -2.62 0.35
C SER A 102 -14.29 -3.59 1.28
N ARG A 103 -14.75 -4.86 1.30
CA ARG A 103 -14.12 -5.90 2.13
C ARG A 103 -12.63 -6.07 1.80
N ARG A 104 -12.25 -5.96 0.52
CA ARG A 104 -10.86 -6.07 0.06
C ARG A 104 -10.02 -4.90 0.57
N ALA A 105 -10.51 -3.67 0.43
CA ALA A 105 -9.82 -2.49 0.96
C ALA A 105 -9.68 -2.50 2.49
N LYS A 106 -10.71 -2.95 3.22
CA LYS A 106 -10.65 -3.12 4.68
C LYS A 106 -9.54 -4.09 5.10
N LEU A 107 -9.38 -5.22 4.41
CA LEU A 107 -8.33 -6.18 4.72
C LEU A 107 -6.93 -5.60 4.47
N VAL A 108 -6.75 -4.85 3.39
CA VAL A 108 -5.48 -4.13 3.11
C VAL A 108 -5.21 -3.09 4.21
N LYS A 109 -6.17 -2.24 4.56
CA LYS A 109 -6.02 -1.24 5.64
C LYS A 109 -5.71 -1.87 7.00
N LEU A 110 -6.34 -3.00 7.33
CA LEU A 110 -6.04 -3.73 8.58
C LEU A 110 -4.61 -4.28 8.59
N ALA A 111 -4.17 -4.84 7.47
CA ALA A 111 -2.83 -5.41 7.36
C ALA A 111 -1.74 -4.32 7.40
N ASP A 112 -1.96 -3.19 6.71
CA ASP A 112 -1.13 -1.98 6.80
C ASP A 112 -0.99 -1.52 8.25
N LYS A 113 -2.11 -1.27 8.94
CA LYS A 113 -2.10 -0.80 10.34
C LYS A 113 -1.43 -1.80 11.27
N LEU A 114 -1.68 -3.10 11.10
CA LEU A 114 -1.03 -4.14 11.90
C LEU A 114 0.49 -4.14 11.69
N HIS A 115 0.95 -4.03 10.46
CA HIS A 115 2.38 -3.99 10.15
C HIS A 115 3.03 -2.73 10.74
N ASN A 116 2.41 -1.56 10.56
CA ASN A 116 2.91 -0.30 11.12
C ASN A 116 2.94 -0.31 12.67
N LEU A 117 1.93 -0.87 13.34
CA LEU A 117 1.93 -0.98 14.81
C LEU A 117 3.00 -1.95 15.32
N ARG A 118 3.23 -3.07 14.61
CA ARG A 118 4.33 -3.99 14.94
C ARG A 118 5.69 -3.31 14.77
N ASP A 119 5.87 -2.51 13.74
CA ASP A 119 7.11 -1.79 13.50
C ASP A 119 7.36 -0.70 14.56
N LEU A 120 6.31 0.02 14.98
CA LEU A 120 6.37 0.98 16.09
C LEU A 120 6.75 0.31 17.42
N ASN A 121 6.24 -0.90 17.68
CA ASN A 121 6.61 -1.68 18.87
C ASN A 121 8.05 -2.20 18.80
N ARG A 122 8.55 -2.51 17.60
CA ARG A 122 9.91 -2.98 17.36
C ARG A 122 10.91 -1.85 17.54
N CYS A 123 10.62 -0.67 17.00
CA CYS A 123 11.51 0.47 17.04
C CYS A 123 10.76 1.81 16.95
N THR A 124 11.23 2.80 17.70
CA THR A 124 10.71 4.18 17.60
C THR A 124 11.21 4.84 16.31
N PRO A 125 10.33 5.41 15.47
CA PRO A 125 10.74 6.08 14.24
C PRO A 125 11.60 7.33 14.49
N GLN A 126 12.43 7.68 13.51
CA GLN A 126 13.20 8.93 13.45
C GLN A 126 12.60 9.85 12.37
N GLY A 127 12.45 11.15 12.68
CA GLY A 127 11.87 12.18 11.79
C GLY A 127 10.36 12.32 11.95
#